data_AF-A0A401PIQ1-F1
#
_entry.id   AF-A0A401PIQ1-F1
#
_cell.length_a   1.000
_cell.length_b   1.000
_cell.length_c   1.000
_cell.angle_alpha   90.00
_cell.angle_beta   90.00
_cell.angle_gamma   90.00
#
_symmetry.space_group_name_H-M   'P 1'
#
loop_
_entity.id
_entity.type
_entity.pdbx_description
1 polymer ?
#
loop_
_entity_poly.entity_id
_entity_poly.type
_entity_poly.pdbx_seq_one_letter_code
_entity_poly.pdbx_strand_id
1 'polypeptide(L)'
;VYRLAYLRLNTLCNHLRLPSDHPQLEAIVWTLFQHTLGNEYELMRDRHLDQIMMCSMYAICKVKNIDLRFKTIVTAYKDLPNTSQETFKHVLIKEGQYDSIIGFYNLVFMQRLKTNILQYASTRPPTLSPIPQVPRSSFGFPSSPLRVPGGNNIYVSPLKSPYKTDGLLSPTKLTPRTRILVSIGEPFGHLQGTRCKSRN
;
A
#
# COMPACT_ATOMS: atom_id res chain seq x y z
N VAL A 1 -9.24 -4.54 3.84
CA VAL A 1 -8.28 -5.60 3.47
C VAL A 1 -7.66 -5.37 2.09
N TYR A 2 -8.46 -5.24 1.01
CA TYR A 2 -7.94 -5.13 -0.36
C TYR A 2 -6.93 -4.00 -0.59
N ARG A 3 -7.11 -2.82 0.00
CA ARG A 3 -6.14 -1.73 -0.10
C ARG A 3 -4.76 -2.11 0.45
N LEU A 4 -4.70 -2.72 1.64
CA LEU A 4 -3.43 -3.16 2.24
C LEU A 4 -2.78 -4.25 1.38
N ALA A 5 -3.57 -5.24 0.96
CA ALA A 5 -3.13 -6.33 0.10
C ALA A 5 -2.50 -5.81 -1.20
N TYR A 6 -3.18 -4.90 -1.88
CA TYR A 6 -2.67 -4.29 -3.10
C TYR A 6 -1.41 -3.45 -2.88
N LEU A 7 -1.34 -2.66 -1.79
CA LEU A 7 -0.14 -1.87 -1.47
C LEU A 7 1.10 -2.76 -1.23
N ARG A 8 0.93 -3.88 -0.52
CA ARG A 8 2.03 -4.85 -0.31
C ARG A 8 2.45 -5.51 -1.62
N LEU A 9 1.47 -5.91 -2.45
CA LEU A 9 1.73 -6.47 -3.78
C LEU A 9 2.50 -5.48 -4.67
N ASN A 10 2.02 -4.24 -4.78
CA ASN A 10 2.65 -3.20 -5.59
C ASN A 10 4.09 -2.94 -5.13
N THR A 11 4.33 -2.88 -3.82
CA THR A 11 5.68 -2.69 -3.27
C THR A 11 6.60 -3.85 -3.67
N LEU A 12 6.12 -5.10 -3.55
CA LEU A 12 6.90 -6.29 -3.91
C LEU A 12 7.15 -6.39 -5.42
N CYS A 13 6.15 -6.08 -6.26
CA CYS A 13 6.31 -6.00 -7.71
C CYS A 13 7.37 -4.97 -8.11
N ASN A 14 7.38 -3.79 -7.48
CA ASN A 14 8.38 -2.75 -7.72
C ASN A 14 9.79 -3.19 -7.29
N HIS A 15 9.94 -3.84 -6.13
CA HIS A 15 11.22 -4.39 -5.69
C HIS A 15 11.78 -5.44 -6.66
N LEU A 16 10.91 -6.27 -7.24
CA LEU A 16 11.26 -7.29 -8.22
C LEU A 16 11.36 -6.74 -9.67
N ARG A 17 11.16 -5.43 -9.88
CA ARG A 17 11.15 -4.76 -11.19
C ARG A 17 10.16 -5.34 -12.23
N LEU A 18 9.15 -6.08 -11.76
CA LEU A 18 8.15 -6.71 -12.63
C LEU A 18 7.39 -5.72 -13.52
N PRO A 19 7.01 -4.50 -13.07
CA PRO A 19 6.32 -3.55 -13.93
C PRO A 19 7.15 -3.04 -15.10
N SER A 20 8.49 -3.05 -15.00
CA SER A 20 9.39 -2.64 -16.08
C SER A 20 9.45 -3.68 -17.19
N ASP A 21 9.54 -4.95 -16.81
CA ASP A 21 9.66 -6.07 -17.77
C ASP A 21 8.28 -6.49 -18.30
N HIS A 22 7.25 -6.40 -17.46
CA HIS A 22 5.90 -6.88 -17.75
C HIS A 22 4.83 -5.93 -17.18
N PRO A 23 4.49 -4.82 -17.90
CA PRO A 23 3.63 -3.75 -17.38
C PRO A 23 2.24 -4.17 -16.90
N GLN A 24 1.67 -5.25 -17.45
CA GLN A 24 0.34 -5.74 -17.09
C GLN A 24 0.35 -6.78 -15.97
N LEU A 25 1.52 -7.29 -15.58
CA LEU A 25 1.63 -8.45 -14.70
C LEU A 25 1.06 -8.18 -13.31
N GLU A 26 1.32 -6.99 -12.76
CA GLU A 26 0.80 -6.58 -11.45
C GLU A 26 -0.73 -6.64 -11.39
N ALA A 27 -1.41 -6.12 -12.42
CA ALA A 27 -2.87 -6.11 -12.49
C ALA A 27 -3.45 -7.54 -12.60
N ILE A 28 -2.76 -8.42 -13.34
CA ILE A 28 -3.16 -9.82 -13.47
C ILE A 28 -2.97 -10.57 -12.14
N VAL A 29 -1.83 -10.38 -11.48
CA VAL A 29 -1.57 -10.92 -10.13
C VAL A 29 -2.62 -10.41 -9.14
N TRP A 30 -2.91 -9.10 -9.19
CA TRP A 30 -3.93 -8.50 -8.35
C TRP A 30 -5.31 -9.15 -8.56
N THR A 31 -5.66 -9.45 -9.80
CA THR A 31 -6.94 -10.10 -10.13
C THR A 31 -7.06 -11.47 -9.48
N LEU A 32 -6.04 -12.33 -9.60
CA LEU A 32 -6.04 -13.63 -8.93
C LEU A 32 -6.06 -13.48 -7.41
N PHE A 33 -5.25 -12.55 -6.88
CA PHE A 33 -5.12 -12.34 -5.44
C PHE A 33 -6.45 -11.85 -4.84
N GLN A 34 -7.08 -10.85 -5.46
CA GLN A 34 -8.38 -10.32 -5.02
C GLN A 34 -9.47 -11.39 -5.13
N HIS A 35 -9.52 -12.15 -6.24
CA HIS A 35 -10.45 -13.26 -6.40
C HIS A 35 -10.27 -14.30 -5.28
N THR A 36 -9.03 -14.67 -4.96
CA THR A 36 -8.72 -15.63 -3.89
C THR A 36 -9.21 -15.14 -2.53
N LEU A 37 -9.00 -13.86 -2.23
CA LEU A 37 -9.46 -13.27 -0.96
C LEU A 37 -10.97 -13.12 -0.86
N GLY A 38 -11.67 -12.96 -1.99
CA GLY A 38 -13.13 -12.77 -2.01
C GLY A 38 -13.93 -14.08 -2.09
N ASN A 39 -13.47 -15.04 -2.89
CA ASN A 39 -14.22 -16.25 -3.23
C ASN A 39 -13.66 -17.50 -2.56
N GLU A 40 -12.35 -17.55 -2.33
CA GLU A 40 -11.64 -18.69 -1.73
C GLU A 40 -11.12 -18.35 -0.33
N TYR A 41 -11.94 -17.64 0.46
CA TYR A 41 -11.54 -17.08 1.76
C TYR A 41 -11.12 -18.14 2.79
N GLU A 42 -11.50 -19.41 2.61
CA GLU A 42 -10.99 -20.51 3.42
C GLU A 42 -9.45 -20.63 3.34
N LEU A 43 -8.85 -20.26 2.21
CA LEU A 43 -7.40 -20.18 2.05
C LEU A 43 -6.76 -19.14 2.98
N MET A 44 -7.53 -18.21 3.56
CA MET A 44 -7.03 -17.25 4.55
C MET A 44 -7.17 -17.73 6.00
N ARG A 45 -7.96 -18.77 6.27
CA ARG A 45 -8.16 -19.26 7.65
C ARG A 45 -6.83 -19.76 8.22
N ASP A 46 -6.44 -19.20 9.37
CA ASP A 46 -5.20 -19.49 10.10
C ASP A 46 -3.92 -19.32 9.26
N ARG A 47 -4.00 -18.48 8.21
CA ARG A 47 -2.91 -18.18 7.28
C ARG A 47 -2.72 -16.68 7.12
N HIS A 48 -1.53 -16.32 6.66
CA HIS A 48 -1.12 -14.93 6.52
C HIS A 48 -1.47 -14.40 5.12
N LEU A 49 -1.91 -13.14 5.05
CA LEU A 49 -2.24 -12.45 3.79
C LEU A 49 -1.10 -12.55 2.76
N ASP A 50 0.13 -12.35 3.21
CA ASP A 50 1.30 -12.36 2.33
C ASP A 50 1.65 -13.75 1.78
N GLN A 51 1.20 -14.83 2.41
CA GLN A 51 1.35 -16.17 1.85
C GLN A 51 0.54 -16.27 0.55
N ILE A 52 -0.70 -15.79 0.58
CA ILE A 52 -1.59 -15.76 -0.59
C ILE A 52 -1.04 -14.79 -1.65
N MET A 53 -0.49 -13.64 -1.23
CA MET A 53 0.18 -12.70 -2.14
C MET A 53 1.35 -13.35 -2.89
N MET A 54 2.30 -13.96 -2.18
CA MET A 54 3.48 -14.61 -2.77
C MET A 54 3.10 -15.79 -3.68
N CYS A 55 2.12 -16.61 -3.26
CA CYS A 55 1.61 -17.71 -4.08
C CYS A 55 0.92 -17.20 -5.36
N SER A 56 0.14 -16.12 -5.28
CA SER A 56 -0.52 -15.52 -6.45
C SER A 56 0.50 -14.98 -7.46
N MET A 57 1.56 -14.31 -6.98
CA MET A 57 2.66 -13.84 -7.82
C MET A 57 3.33 -15.00 -8.56
N TYR A 58 3.73 -16.04 -7.82
CA TYR A 58 4.38 -17.20 -8.40
C TYR A 58 3.48 -17.91 -9.42
N ALA A 59 2.21 -18.14 -9.08
CA ALA A 59 1.24 -18.81 -9.95
C ALA A 59 1.08 -18.10 -11.30
N ILE A 60 0.86 -16.78 -11.27
CA ILE A 60 0.67 -15.99 -12.50
C ILE A 60 1.95 -15.95 -13.33
N CYS A 61 3.12 -15.73 -12.71
CA CYS A 61 4.38 -15.73 -13.44
C CYS A 61 4.60 -17.08 -14.14
N LYS A 62 4.31 -18.19 -13.45
CA LYS A 62 4.46 -19.54 -14.00
C LYS A 62 3.57 -19.77 -15.22
N VAL A 63 2.29 -19.40 -15.19
CA VAL A 63 1.39 -19.58 -16.36
C VAL A 63 1.63 -18.56 -17.48
N LYS A 64 2.32 -17.45 -17.20
CA LYS A 64 2.77 -16.48 -18.19
C LYS A 64 4.17 -16.78 -18.74
N ASN A 65 4.76 -17.92 -18.39
CA ASN A 65 6.12 -18.32 -18.78
C ASN A 65 7.21 -17.30 -18.38
N ILE A 66 7.03 -16.66 -17.22
CA ILE A 66 8.00 -15.73 -16.62
C ILE A 66 8.78 -16.50 -15.56
N ASP A 67 10.12 -16.53 -15.67
CA ASP A 67 10.99 -17.19 -14.68
C ASP A 67 11.06 -16.36 -13.39
N LEU A 68 10.10 -16.58 -12.51
CA LEU A 68 10.10 -16.03 -11.15
C LEU A 68 10.10 -17.17 -10.14
N ARG A 69 11.23 -17.37 -9.46
CA ARG A 69 11.40 -18.41 -8.45
C ARG A 69 10.93 -17.94 -7.08
N PHE A 70 10.38 -18.86 -6.27
CA PHE A 70 10.04 -18.57 -4.86
C PHE A 70 11.22 -17.99 -4.08
N LYS A 71 12.45 -18.47 -4.32
CA LYS A 71 13.67 -17.92 -3.70
C LYS A 71 13.82 -16.41 -3.95
N THR A 72 13.50 -15.95 -5.15
CA THR A 72 13.57 -14.52 -5.51
C THR A 72 12.45 -13.75 -4.81
N ILE A 73 11.22 -14.27 -4.82
CA ILE A 73 10.06 -13.66 -4.17
C ILE A 73 10.30 -13.51 -2.66
N VAL A 74 10.68 -14.58 -1.96
CA VAL A 74 10.88 -14.54 -0.50
C VAL A 74 12.10 -13.71 -0.10
N THR A 75 13.10 -13.57 -0.99
CA THR A 75 14.24 -12.67 -0.76
C THR A 75 13.77 -11.22 -0.79
N ALA A 76 13.07 -10.79 -1.84
CA ALA A 76 12.54 -9.43 -1.93
C ALA A 76 11.48 -9.13 -0.84
N TYR A 77 10.70 -10.14 -0.43
CA TYR A 77 9.71 -10.01 0.63
C TYR A 77 10.35 -9.63 1.98
N LYS A 78 11.54 -10.13 2.31
CA LYS A 78 12.25 -9.83 3.56
C LYS A 78 12.59 -8.34 3.71
N ASP A 79 12.73 -7.63 2.60
CA ASP A 79 13.06 -6.20 2.60
C ASP A 79 11.82 -5.31 2.80
N LEU A 80 10.62 -5.89 2.80
CA LEU A 80 9.39 -5.16 3.12
C LEU A 80 9.29 -4.87 4.61
N PRO A 81 8.76 -3.71 5.02
CA PRO A 81 8.56 -3.39 6.42
C PRO A 81 7.54 -4.32 7.08
N ASN A 82 7.75 -4.57 8.37
CA ASN A 82 6.89 -5.40 9.22
C ASN A 82 6.70 -6.82 8.68
N THR A 83 7.77 -7.44 8.19
CA THR A 83 7.76 -8.85 7.74
C THR A 83 8.46 -9.77 8.75
N SER A 84 8.05 -11.03 8.74
CA SER A 84 8.69 -12.12 9.47
C SER A 84 9.05 -13.25 8.52
N GLN A 85 10.18 -13.91 8.78
CA GLN A 85 10.58 -15.08 8.01
C GLN A 85 9.66 -16.29 8.25
N GLU A 86 9.06 -16.37 9.44
CA GLU A 86 8.07 -17.40 9.78
C GLU A 86 6.90 -17.40 8.79
N THR A 87 6.54 -16.23 8.24
CA THR A 87 5.45 -16.10 7.26
C THR A 87 5.62 -17.01 6.05
N PHE A 88 6.85 -17.32 5.61
CA PHE A 88 7.10 -18.22 4.48
C PHE A 88 7.86 -19.50 4.85
N LYS A 89 8.36 -19.63 6.08
CA LYS A 89 9.02 -20.86 6.57
C LYS A 89 8.05 -21.81 7.26
N HIS A 90 7.01 -21.29 7.90
CA HIS A 90 6.07 -22.05 8.73
C HIS A 90 4.62 -21.71 8.36
N VAL A 91 4.15 -22.33 7.29
CA VAL A 91 2.84 -22.11 6.67
C VAL A 91 1.94 -23.32 6.92
N LEU A 92 0.73 -23.08 7.42
CA LEU A 92 -0.23 -24.13 7.74
C LEU A 92 -0.70 -24.88 6.47
N ILE A 93 -0.47 -26.19 6.46
CA ILE A 93 -0.92 -27.10 5.39
C ILE A 93 -2.26 -27.73 5.76
N LYS A 94 -2.30 -28.36 6.93
CA LYS A 94 -3.46 -29.02 7.54
C LYS A 94 -3.32 -28.90 9.05
N GLU A 95 -4.40 -29.10 9.81
CA GLU A 95 -4.44 -29.08 11.29
C GLU A 95 -3.15 -29.60 11.94
N GLY A 96 -2.39 -28.70 12.59
CA GLY A 96 -1.13 -29.00 13.28
C GLY A 96 0.08 -29.30 12.39
N GLN A 97 -0.07 -29.34 11.07
CA GLN A 97 1.00 -29.59 10.10
C GLN A 97 1.38 -28.32 9.34
N TYR A 98 2.67 -27.99 9.40
CA TYR A 98 3.25 -26.81 8.77
C TYR A 98 4.40 -27.19 7.84
N ASP A 99 4.55 -26.43 6.77
CA ASP A 99 5.66 -26.55 5.80
C ASP A 99 6.05 -25.14 5.32
N SER A 100 7.08 -25.04 4.51
CA SER A 100 7.43 -23.84 3.75
C SER A 100 6.29 -23.35 2.85
N ILE A 101 6.40 -22.09 2.41
CA ILE A 101 5.49 -21.49 1.42
C ILE A 101 5.40 -22.31 0.12
N ILE A 102 6.47 -23.03 -0.24
CA ILE A 102 6.51 -23.91 -1.41
C ILE A 102 5.65 -25.14 -1.18
N GLY A 103 5.75 -25.75 0.00
CA GLY A 103 4.87 -26.84 0.44
C GLY A 103 3.41 -26.43 0.40
N PHE A 104 3.08 -25.28 0.99
CA PHE A 104 1.73 -24.70 0.95
C PHE A 104 1.24 -24.47 -0.48
N TYR A 105 2.09 -23.92 -1.34
CA TYR A 105 1.74 -23.68 -2.74
C TYR A 105 1.35 -24.97 -3.45
N ASN A 106 2.17 -26.02 -3.33
CA ASN A 106 1.96 -27.29 -4.05
C ASN A 106 0.81 -28.12 -3.47
N LEU A 107 0.72 -28.20 -2.14
CA LEU A 107 -0.19 -29.09 -1.42
C LEU A 107 -1.58 -28.51 -1.22
N VAL A 108 -1.71 -27.18 -1.15
CA VAL A 108 -2.98 -26.52 -0.79
C VAL A 108 -3.40 -25.51 -1.87
N PHE A 109 -2.59 -24.48 -2.10
CA PHE A 109 -2.96 -23.35 -2.95
C PHE A 109 -3.28 -23.79 -4.38
N MET A 110 -2.38 -24.58 -5.00
CA MET A 110 -2.57 -25.08 -6.35
C MET A 110 -3.71 -26.08 -6.43
N GLN A 111 -3.90 -26.93 -5.43
CA GLN A 111 -5.00 -27.89 -5.45
C GLN A 111 -6.36 -27.17 -5.51
N ARG A 112 -6.49 -26.04 -4.80
CA ARG A 112 -7.72 -25.25 -4.80
C ARG A 112 -7.87 -24.38 -6.05
N LEU A 113 -6.80 -23.70 -6.49
CA LEU A 113 -6.89 -22.63 -7.48
C LEU A 113 -6.46 -23.02 -8.89
N LYS A 114 -6.08 -24.29 -9.15
CA LYS A 114 -5.56 -24.72 -10.47
C LYS A 114 -6.43 -24.28 -11.64
N THR A 115 -7.75 -24.49 -11.57
CA THR A 115 -8.68 -24.14 -12.65
C THR A 115 -8.73 -22.62 -12.87
N ASN A 116 -8.83 -21.84 -11.79
CA ASN A 116 -8.80 -20.37 -11.83
C ASN A 116 -7.47 -19.83 -12.40
N ILE A 117 -6.34 -20.42 -12.01
CA ILE A 117 -5.00 -20.02 -12.46
C ILE A 117 -4.79 -20.32 -13.95
N LEU A 118 -5.25 -21.48 -14.43
CA LEU A 118 -5.06 -21.87 -15.83
C LEU A 118 -5.85 -21.00 -16.81
N GLN A 119 -6.94 -20.34 -16.37
CA GLN A 119 -7.68 -19.39 -17.19
C GLN A 119 -6.83 -18.20 -17.67
N TYR A 120 -5.79 -17.81 -16.91
CA TYR A 120 -4.91 -16.71 -17.30
C TYR A 120 -3.96 -17.05 -18.46
N ALA A 121 -3.82 -18.33 -18.82
CA ALA A 121 -3.12 -18.78 -20.03
C ALA A 121 -4.06 -19.01 -21.22
N SER A 122 -5.37 -18.92 -21.03
CA SER A 122 -6.38 -19.11 -22.07
C SER A 122 -6.44 -17.94 -23.05
N THR A 123 -7.04 -18.17 -24.22
CA THR A 123 -7.40 -17.13 -25.21
C THR A 123 -8.46 -16.16 -24.69
N ARG A 124 -9.20 -16.53 -23.64
CA ARG A 124 -10.18 -15.68 -22.96
C ARG A 124 -9.82 -15.54 -21.48
N PRO A 125 -8.89 -14.63 -21.14
CA PRO A 125 -8.52 -14.42 -19.75
C PRO A 125 -9.67 -13.75 -18.96
N PRO A 126 -9.72 -13.94 -17.62
CA PRO A 126 -10.67 -13.24 -16.78
C PRO A 126 -10.54 -11.72 -16.89
N THR A 127 -11.65 -11.01 -16.71
CA THR A 127 -11.65 -9.55 -16.62
C THR A 127 -10.82 -9.11 -15.41
N LEU A 128 -9.97 -8.09 -15.60
CA LEU A 128 -9.11 -7.60 -14.53
C LEU A 128 -9.92 -7.01 -13.38
N SER A 129 -9.52 -7.32 -12.14
CA SER A 129 -10.16 -6.74 -10.95
C SER A 129 -9.82 -5.25 -10.84
N PRO A 130 -10.76 -4.41 -10.38
CA PRO A 130 -10.47 -3.00 -10.15
C PRO A 130 -9.37 -2.85 -9.10
N ILE A 131 -8.39 -1.99 -9.39
CA ILE A 131 -7.34 -1.65 -8.44
C ILE A 131 -7.97 -0.82 -7.31
N PRO A 132 -7.78 -1.19 -6.03
CA PRO A 132 -8.26 -0.41 -4.91
C PRO A 132 -7.70 1.00 -5.00
N GLN A 133 -8.59 1.99 -5.07
CA GLN A 133 -8.21 3.39 -5.11
C GLN A 133 -7.36 3.69 -3.87
N VAL A 134 -6.10 4.04 -4.09
CA VAL A 134 -5.29 4.71 -3.08
C VAL A 134 -5.74 6.17 -3.15
N PRO A 135 -6.31 6.77 -2.09
CA PRO A 135 -6.53 8.20 -2.06
C PRO A 135 -5.18 8.88 -2.32
N ARG A 136 -5.02 9.34 -3.56
CA ARG A 136 -3.97 10.23 -4.01
C ARG A 136 -4.70 11.54 -4.23
N SER A 137 -4.17 12.62 -3.66
CA SER A 137 -4.63 13.94 -4.11
C SER A 137 -4.36 14.06 -5.62
N SER A 138 -5.08 14.94 -6.32
CA SER A 138 -4.90 15.19 -7.77
C SER A 138 -3.46 15.55 -8.17
N PHE A 139 -2.58 15.75 -7.18
CA PHE A 139 -1.17 16.09 -7.31
C PHE A 139 -0.22 14.96 -6.87
N GLY A 140 -0.69 13.72 -6.72
CA GLY A 140 0.16 12.56 -6.43
C GLY A 140 0.70 12.49 -5.00
N PHE A 141 0.23 13.34 -4.09
CA PHE A 141 0.61 13.28 -2.68
C PHE A 141 -0.26 12.26 -1.94
N PRO A 142 0.30 11.54 -0.94
CA PRO A 142 -0.52 10.76 -0.01
C PRO A 142 -1.53 11.71 0.63
N SER A 143 -2.81 11.32 0.70
CA SER A 143 -3.86 12.14 1.31
C SER A 143 -3.48 12.58 2.73
N SER A 144 -3.17 13.87 2.88
CA SER A 144 -3.00 14.54 4.17
C SER A 144 -4.37 14.92 4.75
N PRO A 145 -4.56 14.95 6.07
CA PRO A 145 -3.81 14.30 7.15
C PRO A 145 -4.58 13.10 7.75
N LEU A 146 -3.85 12.11 8.28
CA LEU A 146 -4.45 10.99 9.01
C LEU A 146 -4.78 11.44 10.44
N ARG A 147 -6.06 11.35 10.82
CA ARG A 147 -6.51 11.60 12.19
C ARG A 147 -6.23 10.37 13.04
N VAL A 148 -5.60 10.57 14.20
CA VAL A 148 -5.29 9.47 15.12
C VAL A 148 -6.57 9.05 15.87
N PRO A 149 -7.01 7.77 15.83
CA PRO A 149 -8.11 7.32 16.65
C PRO A 149 -7.79 7.50 18.13
N GLY A 150 -8.65 8.20 18.89
CA GLY A 150 -8.49 8.45 20.33
C GLY A 150 -7.72 9.73 20.71
N GLY A 151 -7.18 10.48 19.73
CA GLY A 151 -6.56 11.78 19.98
C GLY A 151 -7.54 12.93 19.74
N ASN A 152 -7.64 13.88 20.68
CA ASN A 152 -8.36 15.13 20.45
C ASN A 152 -7.69 15.91 19.31
N ASN A 153 -8.26 15.82 18.10
CA ASN A 153 -7.89 16.60 16.91
C ASN A 153 -6.39 16.56 16.54
N ILE A 154 -5.71 15.44 16.79
CA ILE A 154 -4.32 15.26 16.37
C ILE A 154 -4.28 14.74 14.94
N TYR A 155 -3.59 15.48 14.08
CA TYR A 155 -3.39 15.19 12.66
C TYR A 155 -1.92 14.90 12.41
N VAL A 156 -1.61 13.75 11.81
CA VAL A 156 -0.25 13.40 11.40
C VAL A 156 -0.12 13.66 9.90
N SER A 157 0.74 14.62 9.56
CA SER A 157 1.14 14.90 8.18
C SER A 157 2.48 14.24 7.88
N PRO A 158 2.63 13.47 6.79
CA PRO A 158 3.92 12.93 6.39
C PRO A 158 4.96 14.04 6.20
N LEU A 159 6.16 13.86 6.75
CA LEU A 159 7.27 14.78 6.53
C LEU A 159 7.68 14.76 5.06
N LYS A 160 7.86 15.94 4.47
CA LYS A 160 8.35 16.09 3.09
C LYS A 160 9.75 15.46 2.99
N SER A 161 9.90 14.40 2.19
CA SER A 161 11.22 13.91 1.79
C SER A 161 11.88 14.96 0.89
N PRO A 162 13.13 15.39 1.16
CA PRO A 162 13.82 16.38 0.33
C PRO A 162 14.36 15.82 -1.00
N TYR A 163 14.18 14.53 -1.29
CA TYR A 163 14.63 13.92 -2.54
C TYR A 163 13.48 13.19 -3.22
N LYS A 164 12.74 13.91 -4.07
CA LYS A 164 12.21 13.50 -5.39
C LYS A 164 11.34 14.65 -5.92
N THR A 165 11.96 15.61 -6.59
CA THR A 165 11.27 16.60 -7.42
C THR A 165 11.98 16.62 -8.77
N ASP A 166 11.50 15.82 -9.72
CA ASP A 166 11.80 16.06 -11.13
C ASP A 166 10.86 17.17 -11.63
N GLY A 167 11.49 18.26 -12.09
CA GLY A 167 10.89 19.22 -13.01
C GLY A 167 9.91 20.23 -12.41
N LEU A 168 10.45 21.36 -11.92
CA LEU A 168 10.28 22.70 -12.51
C LEU A 168 10.59 23.79 -11.45
N LEU A 169 11.68 24.54 -11.75
CA LEU A 169 12.00 25.90 -11.29
C LEU A 169 12.27 26.13 -9.78
N SER A 170 13.56 26.20 -9.43
CA SER A 170 14.01 27.12 -8.36
C SER A 170 13.78 28.55 -8.81
N PRO A 171 13.37 29.45 -7.90
CA PRO A 171 14.32 30.47 -7.50
C PRO A 171 14.36 30.71 -5.98
N THR A 172 15.60 30.83 -5.50
CA THR A 172 16.02 31.73 -4.41
C THR A 172 15.76 31.28 -2.97
N LYS A 173 16.85 30.80 -2.36
CA LYS A 173 17.10 30.90 -0.92
C LYS A 173 17.00 32.37 -0.48
N LEU A 174 15.97 32.73 0.29
CA LEU A 174 16.03 33.82 1.27
C LEU A 174 15.13 33.45 2.44
N THR A 175 15.74 33.02 3.55
CA THR A 175 15.10 33.04 4.87
C THR A 175 15.03 34.49 5.37
N PRO A 176 13.88 34.96 5.90
CA PRO A 176 13.91 35.95 6.95
C PRO A 176 13.85 35.23 8.30
N ARG A 177 14.95 35.37 9.03
CA ARG A 177 15.09 35.09 10.46
C ARG A 177 13.97 35.78 11.25
N THR A 178 13.41 35.02 12.18
CA THR A 178 12.94 35.46 13.50
C THR A 178 11.93 36.63 13.56
N ARG A 179 10.68 36.32 13.93
CA ARG A 179 9.98 37.08 14.98
C ARG A 179 8.82 36.25 15.53
N ILE A 180 8.95 35.87 16.79
CA ILE A 180 7.87 35.45 17.66
C ILE A 180 6.81 36.55 17.62
N LEU A 181 5.57 36.19 17.30
CA LEU A 181 4.42 37.07 17.50
C LEU A 181 3.39 36.31 18.31
N VAL A 182 3.50 36.49 19.62
CA VAL A 182 2.50 36.11 20.60
C VAL A 182 1.22 36.88 20.25
N SER A 183 0.15 36.17 19.89
CA SER A 183 -1.18 36.77 19.94
C SER A 183 -1.73 36.56 21.35
N ILE A 184 -1.54 37.59 22.18
CA ILE A 184 -2.28 37.77 23.42
C ILE A 184 -3.71 38.10 23.00
N GLY A 185 -4.64 37.22 23.33
CA GLY A 185 -6.06 37.52 23.18
C GLY A 185 -6.46 38.63 24.14
N GLU A 186 -7.25 39.58 23.65
CA GLU A 186 -8.09 40.42 24.50
C GLU A 186 -9.44 40.70 23.81
N PRO A 187 -10.50 40.95 24.59
CA PRO A 187 -11.88 40.62 24.26
C PRO A 187 -12.66 41.77 23.60
N PHE A 188 -13.82 41.41 23.03
CA PHE A 188 -14.73 42.33 22.35
C PHE A 188 -15.32 43.38 23.30
N GLY A 189 -14.91 44.63 23.05
CA GLY A 189 -15.65 45.90 23.06
C GLY A 189 -16.85 46.14 23.97
N HIS A 190 -16.77 47.21 24.76
CA HIS A 190 -17.92 48.08 25.05
C HIS A 190 -17.48 49.52 25.37
N LEU A 191 -18.44 50.46 25.25
CA LEU A 191 -18.44 51.91 25.53
C LEU A 191 -18.05 52.80 24.32
N GLN A 192 -19.01 53.34 23.56
CA GLN A 192 -19.84 54.55 23.83
C GLN A 192 -19.03 55.76 24.34
N GLY A 193 -19.15 56.90 23.64
CA GLY A 193 -18.84 58.20 24.24
C GLY A 193 -18.24 59.25 23.31
N THR A 194 -19.11 59.89 22.54
CA THR A 194 -19.10 61.32 22.14
C THR A 194 -18.04 62.24 22.80
N ARG A 195 -17.37 63.10 22.01
CA ARG A 195 -17.72 64.54 21.81
C ARG A 195 -16.50 65.41 21.43
N CYS A 196 -16.64 66.14 20.33
CA CYS A 196 -15.83 67.30 19.91
C CYS A 196 -16.11 68.56 20.73
N LYS A 197 -15.20 69.56 20.60
CA LYS A 197 -15.23 71.00 20.99
C LYS A 197 -14.59 71.31 22.36
N SER A 198 -13.81 72.39 22.55
CA SER A 198 -13.51 73.57 21.73
C SER A 198 -12.50 74.48 22.47
N ARG A 199 -11.63 75.18 21.72
CA ARG A 199 -10.93 76.47 22.01
C ARG A 199 -9.91 76.46 23.18
N ASN A 200 -8.79 77.19 23.14
CA ASN A 200 -8.34 78.30 22.29
C ASN A 200 -7.10 77.94 21.48
#